data_AF-K0IGQ4-F1
#
_entry.id   AF-K0IGQ4-F1
#
_cell.length_a   1.000
_cell.length_b   1.000
_cell.length_c   1.000
_cell.angle_alpha   90.00
_cell.angle_beta   90.00
_cell.angle_gamma   90.00
#
_symmetry.space_group_name_H-M   'P 1'
#
loop_
_entity.id
_entity.type
_entity.pdbx_description
1 polymer ?
#
loop_
_entity_poly.entity_id
_entity_poly.type
_entity_poly.pdbx_seq_one_letter_code
_entity_poly.pdbx_strand_id
1 'polypeptide(L)'
;MDRALKALGTTTISSMAEETITVSCAGDSQLAAEIYNHLCSKVGKADTGYISLVEDEIGIDRRSTLTKDAVRQILDSFVRSNPERLKNHQVIESGDIFVVGIVAEPSKVDALLTCEFCGYFTPYQEDLFIHKRMHAGGGG
;
A
#
# COMPACT_ATOMS: atom_id res chain seq x y z
N MET A 1 -13.17 47.81 24.15
CA MET A 1 -11.99 47.04 24.60
C MET A 1 -12.54 45.82 25.32
N ASP A 2 -12.43 44.55 24.92
CA ASP A 2 -11.82 43.82 23.81
C ASP A 2 -12.62 42.51 23.72
N ARG A 3 -13.22 42.20 22.57
CA ARG A 3 -12.79 41.12 21.68
C ARG A 3 -12.71 39.71 22.31
N ALA A 4 -13.72 38.91 21.94
CA ALA A 4 -13.61 37.53 21.45
C ALA A 4 -12.81 36.51 22.30
N LEU A 5 -13.52 35.72 23.11
CA LEU A 5 -13.13 34.33 23.34
C LEU A 5 -14.02 33.45 22.45
N LYS A 6 -13.48 33.21 21.25
CA LYS A 6 -14.03 32.35 20.20
C LYS A 6 -14.16 30.93 20.76
N ALA A 7 -15.30 30.32 20.48
CA ALA A 7 -15.56 28.91 20.71
C ALA A 7 -14.35 28.05 20.29
N LEU A 8 -13.71 27.41 21.25
CA LEU A 8 -12.89 26.25 20.99
C LEU A 8 -13.87 25.15 20.63
N GLY A 9 -14.08 24.99 19.32
CA GLY A 9 -14.71 23.80 18.79
C GLY A 9 -13.94 22.61 19.34
N THR A 10 -14.56 21.87 20.24
CA THR A 10 -14.21 20.50 20.51
C THR A 10 -14.36 19.79 19.18
N THR A 11 -13.26 19.66 18.44
CA THR A 11 -13.15 18.72 17.34
C THR A 11 -13.39 17.38 18.00
N THR A 12 -14.63 16.91 17.89
CA THR A 12 -14.96 15.51 18.05
C THR A 12 -13.92 14.79 17.21
N ILE A 13 -12.99 14.12 17.88
CA ILE A 13 -12.22 13.08 17.23
C ILE A 13 -13.29 12.05 16.95
N SER A 14 -13.94 12.19 15.79
CA SER A 14 -14.85 11.17 15.29
C SER A 14 -13.96 9.95 15.21
N SER A 15 -14.17 9.05 16.16
CA SER A 15 -13.71 7.68 16.10
C SER A 15 -14.43 7.07 14.90
N MET A 16 -13.98 7.46 13.71
CA MET A 16 -14.36 6.95 12.41
C MET A 16 -13.65 5.60 12.32
N ALA A 17 -14.20 4.61 13.00
CA ALA A 17 -14.26 3.29 12.37
C ALA A 17 -15.24 3.45 11.20
N GLU A 18 -14.84 4.23 10.18
CA GLU A 18 -15.46 4.17 8.89
C GLU A 18 -15.20 2.74 8.44
N GLU A 19 -16.27 1.98 8.21
CA GLU A 19 -16.17 0.63 7.72
C GLU A 19 -15.59 0.72 6.29
N THR A 20 -14.28 0.80 6.17
CA THR A 20 -13.55 0.91 4.92
C THR A 20 -12.89 -0.42 4.62
N ILE A 21 -12.86 -0.77 3.33
CA ILE A 21 -11.90 -1.76 2.86
C ILE A 21 -10.58 -1.03 2.68
N THR A 22 -9.52 -1.52 3.32
CA THR A 22 -8.19 -0.91 3.24
C THR A 22 -7.30 -1.76 2.35
N VAL A 23 -6.54 -1.14 1.46
CA VAL A 23 -5.45 -1.77 0.71
C VAL A 23 -4.14 -1.14 1.16
N SER A 24 -3.29 -1.89 1.85
CA SER A 24 -1.97 -1.45 2.29
C SER A 24 -0.88 -1.98 1.34
N CYS A 25 0.07 -1.11 1.01
CA CYS A 25 1.24 -1.44 0.19
C CYS A 25 2.53 -1.59 1.02
N ALA A 26 2.40 -1.80 2.33
CA ALA A 26 3.51 -2.10 3.25
C ALA A 26 4.67 -1.10 3.18
N GLY A 27 4.36 0.20 3.10
CA GLY A 27 5.33 1.30 3.02
C GLY A 27 5.73 1.71 1.60
N ASP A 28 5.23 1.03 0.55
CA ASP A 28 5.47 1.41 -0.84
C ASP A 28 4.39 2.38 -1.34
N SER A 29 4.62 3.68 -1.13
CA SER A 29 3.70 4.76 -1.56
C SER A 29 3.62 4.91 -3.08
N GLN A 30 4.66 4.49 -3.82
CA GLN A 30 4.62 4.50 -5.28
C GLN A 30 3.69 3.40 -5.79
N LEU A 31 3.81 2.19 -5.24
CA LEU A 31 2.89 1.09 -5.52
C LEU A 31 1.45 1.44 -5.16
N ALA A 32 1.23 2.08 -3.99
CA ALA A 32 -0.09 2.53 -3.58
C ALA A 32 -0.70 3.53 -4.57
N ALA A 33 0.07 4.50 -5.06
CA ALA A 33 -0.39 5.44 -6.07
C ALA A 33 -0.75 4.74 -7.40
N GLU A 34 0.04 3.76 -7.84
CA GLU A 34 -0.24 3.00 -9.06
C GLU A 34 -1.51 2.16 -8.92
N ILE A 35 -1.69 1.47 -7.79
CA ILE A 35 -2.88 0.67 -7.50
C ILE A 35 -4.11 1.56 -7.39
N TYR A 36 -4.00 2.72 -6.73
CA TYR A 36 -5.08 3.69 -6.64
C TYR A 36 -5.53 4.16 -8.02
N ASN A 37 -4.58 4.53 -8.89
CA ASN A 37 -4.88 4.94 -10.26
C ASN A 37 -5.52 3.79 -11.05
N HIS A 38 -5.04 2.55 -10.86
CA HIS A 38 -5.60 1.37 -11.50
C HIS A 38 -7.05 1.11 -11.07
N LEU A 39 -7.32 1.14 -9.75
CA LEU A 39 -8.66 1.04 -9.18
C LEU A 39 -9.56 2.13 -9.79
N CYS A 40 -9.15 3.39 -9.73
CA CYS A 40 -9.91 4.51 -10.28
C CYS A 40 -10.22 4.34 -11.78
N SER A 41 -9.33 3.71 -12.56
CA SER A 41 -9.52 3.44 -13.98
C SER A 41 -10.50 2.30 -14.28
N LYS A 42 -10.67 1.37 -13.33
CA LYS A 42 -11.51 0.17 -13.48
C LYS A 42 -12.93 0.36 -12.94
N VAL A 43 -13.13 1.36 -12.10
CA VAL A 43 -14.40 1.61 -11.42
C VAL A 43 -15.17 2.76 -12.06
N GLY A 44 -16.47 2.82 -11.82
CA GLY A 44 -17.29 3.92 -12.31
C GLY A 44 -16.92 5.24 -11.63
N LYS A 45 -17.16 6.37 -12.31
CA LYS A 45 -16.94 7.72 -11.74
C LYS A 45 -17.68 7.96 -10.41
N ALA A 46 -18.79 7.26 -10.20
CA ALA A 46 -19.55 7.32 -8.95
C ALA A 46 -18.79 6.68 -7.77
N ASP A 47 -18.03 5.62 -8.03
CA ASP A 47 -17.24 4.93 -7.01
C ASP A 47 -15.90 5.61 -6.72
N THR A 48 -15.33 6.32 -7.70
CA THR A 48 -14.06 7.04 -7.53
C THR A 48 -14.09 8.03 -6.36
N GLY A 49 -15.25 8.63 -6.07
CA GLY A 49 -15.42 9.56 -4.94
C GLY A 49 -15.39 8.90 -3.55
N TYR A 50 -15.43 7.57 -3.50
CA TYR A 50 -15.37 6.76 -2.29
C TYR A 50 -14.02 6.07 -2.10
N ILE A 51 -13.04 6.35 -2.97
CA ILE A 51 -11.69 5.81 -2.88
C ILE A 51 -10.75 6.95 -2.51
N SER A 52 -9.92 6.75 -1.50
CA SER A 52 -8.93 7.71 -1.03
C SER A 52 -7.56 7.07 -0.94
N LEU A 53 -6.52 7.82 -1.27
CA LEU A 53 -5.12 7.42 -1.10
C LEU A 53 -4.49 8.26 0.01
N VAL A 54 -3.87 7.61 0.99
CA VAL A 54 -3.10 8.23 2.08
C VAL A 54 -1.79 7.47 2.19
N GLU A 55 -0.69 8.12 1.79
CA GLU A 55 0.66 7.53 1.79
C GLU A 55 0.73 6.18 1.04
N ASP A 56 0.88 5.06 1.74
CA ASP A 56 0.93 3.71 1.19
C ASP A 56 -0.40 2.93 1.34
N GLU A 57 -1.46 3.59 1.81
CA GLU A 57 -2.75 2.98 2.08
C GLU A 57 -3.87 3.57 1.20
N ILE A 58 -4.74 2.70 0.71
CA ILE A 58 -5.92 3.06 -0.06
C ILE A 58 -7.15 2.67 0.75
N GLY A 59 -7.97 3.66 1.09
CA GLY A 59 -9.27 3.45 1.71
C GLY A 59 -10.38 3.39 0.66
N ILE A 60 -11.28 2.43 0.80
CA ILE A 60 -12.49 2.31 -0.01
C ILE A 60 -13.68 2.31 0.95
N ASP A 61 -14.50 3.36 0.90
CA ASP A 61 -15.69 3.49 1.75
C ASP A 61 -16.73 2.41 1.38
N ARG A 62 -17.36 1.77 2.38
CA ARG A 62 -18.44 0.78 2.17
C ARG A 62 -19.70 1.34 1.51
N ARG A 63 -19.83 2.67 1.38
CA ARG A 63 -20.86 3.32 0.56
C ARG A 63 -20.62 3.15 -0.93
N SER A 64 -19.40 2.78 -1.33
CA SER A 64 -19.11 2.38 -2.70
C SER A 64 -19.88 1.11 -3.07
N THR A 65 -20.12 0.93 -4.37
CA THR A 65 -20.71 -0.31 -4.91
C THR A 65 -19.67 -1.42 -5.08
N LEU A 66 -18.40 -1.13 -4.77
CA LEU A 66 -17.29 -2.05 -4.86
C LEU A 66 -17.38 -3.11 -3.77
N THR A 67 -17.65 -4.34 -4.19
CA THR A 67 -17.57 -5.48 -3.28
C THR A 67 -16.11 -5.84 -3.01
N LYS A 68 -15.88 -6.45 -1.85
CA LYS A 68 -14.56 -6.95 -1.46
C LYS A 68 -13.96 -7.92 -2.49
N ASP A 69 -14.77 -8.81 -3.07
CA ASP A 69 -14.35 -9.69 -4.16
C ASP A 69 -13.94 -8.93 -5.43
N ALA A 70 -14.65 -7.85 -5.78
CA ALA A 70 -14.28 -7.02 -6.92
C ALA A 70 -12.95 -6.30 -6.69
N VAL A 71 -12.74 -5.75 -5.49
CA VAL A 71 -11.46 -5.16 -5.09
C VAL A 71 -10.35 -6.20 -5.20
N ARG A 72 -10.54 -7.38 -4.62
CA ARG A 72 -9.58 -8.49 -4.71
C ARG A 72 -9.24 -8.81 -6.16
N GLN A 73 -10.24 -8.97 -7.02
CA GLN A 73 -10.04 -9.31 -8.44
C GLN A 73 -9.23 -8.24 -9.18
N ILE A 74 -9.47 -6.95 -8.90
CA ILE A 74 -8.71 -5.84 -9.49
C ILE A 74 -7.25 -5.89 -9.04
N LEU A 75 -7.00 -6.07 -7.74
CA LEU A 75 -5.64 -6.18 -7.19
C LEU A 75 -4.89 -7.38 -7.77
N ASP A 76 -5.53 -8.55 -7.80
CA ASP A 76 -4.99 -9.78 -8.38
C ASP A 76 -4.66 -9.60 -9.87
N SER A 77 -5.52 -8.89 -10.62
CA SER A 77 -5.25 -8.55 -12.01
C SER A 77 -4.05 -7.61 -12.14
N PHE A 78 -3.94 -6.60 -11.28
CA PHE A 78 -2.85 -5.64 -11.30
C PHE A 78 -1.49 -6.32 -11.05
N VAL A 79 -1.40 -7.17 -10.02
CA VAL A 79 -0.19 -7.93 -9.70
C VAL A 79 0.22 -8.83 -10.86
N ARG A 80 -0.73 -9.58 -11.44
CA ARG A 80 -0.46 -10.48 -12.57
C ARG A 80 -0.05 -9.75 -13.85
N SER A 81 -0.54 -8.54 -14.09
CA SER A 81 -0.20 -7.76 -15.27
C SER A 81 1.17 -7.07 -15.20
N ASN A 82 1.83 -7.06 -14.03
CA ASN A 82 3.12 -6.40 -13.82
C ASN A 82 4.19 -7.35 -13.27
N PRO A 83 4.47 -8.50 -13.92
CA PRO A 83 5.34 -9.54 -13.38
C PRO A 83 6.81 -9.11 -13.22
N GLU A 84 7.28 -8.11 -13.99
CA GLU A 84 8.68 -7.65 -13.91
C GLU A 84 8.97 -6.90 -12.60
N ARG A 85 8.01 -6.07 -12.14
CA ARG A 85 8.14 -5.32 -10.89
C ARG A 85 7.56 -6.05 -9.69
N LEU A 86 6.51 -6.85 -9.91
CA LEU A 86 5.72 -7.47 -8.86
C LEU A 86 5.91 -8.99 -8.77
N LYS A 87 7.03 -9.52 -9.28
CA LYS A 87 7.34 -10.96 -9.40
C LYS A 87 7.02 -11.81 -8.15
N ASN A 88 7.18 -11.23 -6.97
CA ASN A 88 6.97 -11.90 -5.68
C ASN A 88 5.86 -11.27 -4.82
N HIS A 89 5.16 -10.28 -5.36
CA HIS A 89 4.04 -9.67 -4.66
C HIS A 89 2.82 -10.58 -4.76
N GLN A 90 2.04 -10.60 -3.70
CA GLN A 90 0.75 -11.29 -3.65
C GLN A 90 -0.26 -10.39 -2.93
N VAL A 91 -1.53 -10.65 -3.21
CA VAL A 91 -2.64 -10.02 -2.50
C VAL A 91 -3.01 -10.92 -1.32
N ILE A 92 -2.66 -10.46 -0.12
CA ILE A 92 -2.98 -11.11 1.15
C ILE A 92 -4.25 -10.48 1.68
N GLU A 93 -5.19 -11.28 2.15
CA GLU A 93 -6.47 -10.81 2.68
C GLU A 93 -6.57 -11.14 4.16
N SER A 94 -6.94 -10.15 4.97
CA SER A 94 -7.18 -10.29 6.40
C SER A 94 -8.31 -9.37 6.84
N GLY A 95 -9.49 -9.92 7.11
CA GLY A 95 -10.67 -9.10 7.43
C GLY A 95 -10.97 -8.12 6.30
N ASP A 96 -11.20 -6.85 6.60
CA ASP A 96 -11.42 -5.79 5.58
C ASP A 96 -10.13 -5.17 5.03
N ILE A 97 -8.98 -5.80 5.29
CA ILE A 97 -7.66 -5.33 4.88
C ILE A 97 -7.11 -6.26 3.80
N PHE A 98 -6.71 -5.66 2.68
CA PHE A 98 -5.83 -6.27 1.70
C PHE A 98 -4.42 -5.74 1.89
N VAL A 99 -3.44 -6.62 1.87
CA VAL A 99 -2.02 -6.24 1.83
C VAL A 99 -1.46 -6.70 0.50
N VAL A 100 -0.88 -5.76 -0.25
CA VAL A 100 -0.17 -6.05 -1.49
C VAL A 100 1.31 -5.99 -1.18
N GLY A 101 1.95 -7.16 -1.08
CA GLY A 101 3.33 -7.23 -0.61
C GLY A 101 3.98 -8.57 -0.89
N ILE A 102 5.27 -8.66 -0.56
CA ILE A 102 6.06 -9.88 -0.73
C ILE A 102 5.71 -10.85 0.40
N VAL A 103 5.16 -12.01 0.06
CA VAL A 103 4.96 -13.09 1.04
C VAL A 103 6.31 -13.74 1.29
N ALA A 104 6.96 -13.34 2.38
CA ALA A 104 8.11 -14.06 2.89
C ALA A 104 7.60 -15.39 3.48
N GLU A 105 7.98 -16.51 2.87
CA GLU A 105 7.81 -17.80 3.52
C GLU A 105 8.57 -17.77 4.85
N PRO A 106 7.99 -18.22 5.99
CA PRO A 106 8.66 -18.20 7.29
C PRO A 106 10.04 -18.87 7.24
N SER A 107 10.19 -19.92 6.42
CA SER A 107 11.45 -20.62 6.15
C SER A 107 12.52 -19.79 5.43
N LYS A 108 12.15 -18.63 4.87
CA LYS A 108 13.03 -17.66 4.19
C LYS A 108 13.26 -16.38 4.99
N VAL A 109 12.61 -16.21 6.15
CA VAL A 109 12.82 -15.03 7.01
C VAL A 109 14.19 -15.11 7.70
N ASP A 110 14.64 -16.31 8.04
CA ASP A 110 16.04 -16.59 8.44
C ASP A 110 17.05 -16.36 7.30
N ALA A 111 16.57 -16.19 6.07
CA ALA A 111 17.38 -15.92 4.88
C ALA A 111 17.22 -14.47 4.38
N LEU A 112 16.65 -13.55 5.19
CA LEU A 112 16.69 -12.12 4.88
C LEU A 112 18.14 -11.66 4.86
N LEU A 113 18.62 -11.35 3.66
CA LEU A 113 19.98 -10.88 3.45
C LEU A 113 20.01 -9.40 3.78
N THR A 114 20.86 -9.04 4.74
CA THR A 114 20.98 -7.66 5.21
C THR A 114 22.22 -7.00 4.61
N CYS A 115 22.07 -5.74 4.20
CA CYS A 115 23.15 -4.88 3.78
C CYS A 115 23.94 -4.42 5.01
N GLU A 116 25.21 -4.81 5.08
CA GLU A 116 26.13 -4.43 6.15
C GLU A 116 26.42 -2.92 6.23
N PHE A 117 26.11 -2.16 5.18
CA PHE A 117 26.39 -0.72 5.11
C PHE A 117 25.25 0.15 5.65
N CYS A 118 23.99 -0.26 5.48
CA CYS A 118 22.83 0.57 5.83
C CYS A 118 21.65 -0.17 6.46
N GLY A 119 21.75 -1.48 6.68
CA GLY A 119 20.68 -2.27 7.28
C GLY A 119 19.49 -2.57 6.36
N TYR A 120 19.53 -2.21 5.07
CA TYR A 120 18.55 -2.68 4.09
C TYR A 120 18.50 -4.20 4.05
N PHE A 121 17.31 -4.80 4.16
CA PHE A 121 17.14 -6.24 4.12
C PHE A 121 16.27 -6.66 2.93
N THR A 122 16.62 -7.77 2.31
CA THR A 122 15.85 -8.36 1.22
C THR A 122 15.99 -9.89 1.26
N PRO A 123 14.93 -10.66 0.96
CA PRO A 123 15.04 -12.11 0.82
C PRO A 123 15.77 -12.54 -0.46
N TYR A 124 16.17 -11.61 -1.35
CA TYR A 124 16.76 -11.91 -2.65
C TYR A 124 18.24 -11.47 -2.73
N GLN A 125 19.12 -12.43 -3.03
CA GLN A 125 20.55 -12.18 -3.16
C GLN A 125 20.90 -11.23 -4.31
N GLU A 126 20.16 -11.31 -5.40
CA GLU A 126 20.32 -10.42 -6.56
C GLU A 126 20.01 -8.96 -6.18
N ASP A 127 18.90 -8.72 -5.49
CA ASP A 127 18.52 -7.39 -5.02
C ASP A 127 19.53 -6.84 -4.01
N LEU A 128 20.03 -7.67 -3.09
CA LEU A 128 21.08 -7.23 -2.16
C LEU A 128 22.36 -6.87 -2.92
N PHE A 129 22.71 -7.64 -3.96
CA PHE A 129 23.89 -7.38 -4.77
C PHE A 129 23.75 -6.06 -5.57
N ILE A 130 22.59 -5.82 -6.19
CA ILE A 130 22.28 -4.55 -6.87
C ILE A 130 22.33 -3.39 -5.87
N HIS A 131 21.70 -3.55 -4.71
CA HIS A 131 21.73 -2.56 -3.64
C HIS A 131 23.15 -2.24 -3.18
N LYS A 132 24.00 -3.26 -2.95
CA LYS A 132 25.41 -3.07 -2.55
C LYS A 132 26.23 -2.29 -3.58
N ARG A 133 25.91 -2.40 -4.87
CA ARG A 133 26.58 -1.61 -5.93
C ARG A 133 26.31 -0.11 -5.81
N MET A 134 25.18 0.30 -5.25
CA MET A 134 24.87 1.73 -5.03
C MET A 134 25.75 2.34 -3.93
N HIS A 135 26.12 1.57 -2.90
CA HIS A 135 27.09 2.01 -1.88
C HIS A 135 28.50 2.17 -2.46
N ALA A 136 28.86 1.32 -3.42
CA ALA A 136 30.17 1.35 -4.07
C ALA A 136 30.31 2.45 -5.14
N GLY A 137 29.31 3.34 -5.30
CA GLY A 137 29.37 4.44 -6.26
C GLY A 137 29.24 4.02 -7.73
N GLY A 138 28.64 2.85 -8.01
CA GLY A 138 28.45 2.33 -9.36
C GLY A 138 27.30 3.00 -10.12
N GLY A 139 27.36 4.32 -10.31
CA GLY A 139 26.64 5.00 -11.37
C GLY A 139 27.42 4.84 -12.68
N GLY A 140 26.90 4.04 -13.59
CA GLY A 140 27.35 3.90 -14.97
C GLY A 140 26.15 3.74 -15.88
#